data_AF-A0A937IDN2-F1
#
_entry.id   AF-A0A937IDN2-F1
#
_cell.length_a   1.000
_cell.length_b   1.000
_cell.length_c   1.000
_cell.angle_alpha   90.00
_cell.angle_beta   90.00
_cell.angle_gamma   90.00
#
_symmetry.space_group_name_H-M   'P 1'
#
loop_
_entity.id
_entity.type
_entity.pdbx_description
1 polymer ?
#
loop_
_entity_poly.entity_id
_entity_poly.type
_entity_poly.pdbx_seq_one_letter_code
_entity_poly.pdbx_strand_id
1 'polypeptide(L)'
;LDGVVCSAQEARSLRAQCGDKFTLVTPGIRLPDDDAGDQRRVVTPWDAVAGGSNYLVVGRSITAAINPTDVIDSIISRLTRA
;
A
#
# COMPACT_ATOMS: atom_id res chain seq x y z
N LEU A 1 -13.87 -16.59 -6.76
CA LEU A 1 -13.05 -15.88 -5.76
C LEU A 1 -13.12 -14.39 -6.08
N ASP A 2 -13.19 -13.54 -5.07
CA ASP A 2 -13.45 -12.09 -5.25
C ASP A 2 -12.17 -11.24 -5.35
N GLY A 3 -11.01 -11.84 -5.07
CA GLY A 3 -9.72 -11.14 -5.08
C GLY A 3 -8.53 -12.01 -4.68
N VAL A 4 -7.38 -11.35 -4.54
CA VAL A 4 -6.10 -11.99 -4.15
C VAL A 4 -5.25 -11.05 -3.29
N VAL A 5 -4.39 -11.64 -2.46
CA VAL A 5 -3.29 -10.94 -1.79
C VAL A 5 -2.05 -11.04 -2.70
N CYS A 6 -1.47 -9.92 -3.10
CA CYS A 6 -0.32 -9.89 -4.00
C CYS A 6 0.65 -8.77 -3.62
N SER A 7 1.88 -8.83 -4.15
CA SER A 7 2.82 -7.71 -4.01
C SER A 7 2.36 -6.51 -4.83
N ALA A 8 2.87 -5.32 -4.49
CA ALA A 8 2.56 -4.10 -5.22
C ALA A 8 3.12 -4.12 -6.66
N GLN A 9 4.20 -4.87 -6.91
CA GLN A 9 4.75 -5.05 -8.25
C GLN A 9 3.83 -5.89 -9.15
N GLU A 10 3.14 -6.87 -8.59
CA GLU A 10 2.19 -7.73 -9.31
C GLU A 10 0.83 -7.06 -9.53
N ALA A 11 0.46 -6.10 -8.66
CA ALA A 11 -0.84 -5.47 -8.65
C ALA A 11 -1.22 -4.88 -10.02
N ARG A 12 -0.28 -4.21 -10.71
CA ARG A 12 -0.53 -3.62 -12.04
C ARG A 12 -0.88 -4.68 -13.08
N SER A 13 -0.10 -5.76 -13.14
CA SER A 13 -0.32 -6.84 -14.10
C SER A 13 -1.61 -7.62 -13.80
N LEU A 14 -1.94 -7.81 -12.52
CA LEU A 14 -3.18 -8.45 -12.09
C LEU A 14 -4.40 -7.57 -12.37
N ARG A 15 -4.30 -6.25 -12.15
CA ARG A 15 -5.37 -5.30 -12.50
C ARG A 15 -5.67 -5.33 -14.00
N ALA A 16 -4.63 -5.37 -14.84
CA ALA A 16 -4.80 -5.44 -16.30
C ALA A 16 -5.45 -6.75 -16.77
N GLN A 17 -5.20 -7.87 -16.08
CA GLN A 17 -5.74 -9.19 -16.45
C GLN A 17 -7.13 -9.47 -15.87
N CYS A 18 -7.38 -9.04 -14.64
CA CYS A 18 -8.59 -9.39 -13.89
C CYS A 18 -9.65 -8.28 -13.87
N GLY A 19 -9.30 -7.06 -14.32
CA GLY A 19 -10.19 -5.91 -14.38
C GLY A 19 -10.52 -5.29 -13.01
N ASP A 20 -11.26 -4.19 -13.01
CA ASP A 20 -11.48 -3.34 -11.82
C ASP A 20 -12.30 -3.99 -10.70
N LYS A 21 -13.10 -5.00 -11.02
CA LYS A 21 -13.94 -5.72 -10.06
C LYS A 21 -13.18 -6.73 -9.20
N PHE A 22 -11.96 -7.11 -9.61
CA PHE A 22 -11.15 -8.07 -8.86
C PHE A 22 -10.39 -7.38 -7.74
N THR A 23 -10.58 -7.83 -6.49
CA THR A 23 -9.99 -7.16 -5.32
C THR A 23 -8.51 -7.49 -5.19
N LEU A 24 -7.67 -6.47 -5.06
CA LEU A 24 -6.23 -6.60 -4.82
C LEU A 24 -5.88 -6.07 -3.44
N VAL A 25 -5.40 -6.95 -2.56
CA VAL A 25 -4.91 -6.61 -1.21
C VAL A 25 -3.39 -6.66 -1.22
N THR A 26 -2.74 -5.58 -0.80
CA THR A 26 -1.31 -5.38 -1.04
C THR A 26 -0.55 -5.12 0.26
N PRO A 27 0.17 -6.12 0.80
CA PRO A 27 1.00 -5.96 1.97
C PRO A 27 2.40 -5.44 1.65
N GLY A 28 3.12 -5.09 2.72
CA GLY A 28 4.50 -4.60 2.61
C GLY A 28 4.60 -3.11 2.28
N ILE A 29 3.52 -2.35 2.49
CA ILE A 29 3.49 -0.90 2.28
C ILE A 29 4.29 -0.20 3.40
N ARG A 30 5.09 0.79 3.02
CA ARG A 30 5.91 1.60 3.93
C ARG A 30 5.92 3.07 3.52
N LEU A 31 6.18 3.95 4.47
CA LEU A 31 6.38 5.37 4.20
C LEU A 31 7.85 5.67 3.87
N PRO A 32 8.13 6.77 3.14
CA PRO A 32 9.50 7.13 2.75
C PRO A 32 10.45 7.36 3.92
N ASP A 33 9.92 7.82 5.06
CA ASP A 33 10.71 8.13 6.26
C ASP A 33 10.88 6.91 7.20
N ASP A 34 10.37 5.73 6.81
CA ASP A 34 10.58 4.51 7.58
C ASP A 34 12.04 4.06 7.53
N ASP A 35 12.57 3.63 8.67
CA ASP A 35 13.91 3.06 8.75
C ASP A 35 14.03 1.84 7.83
N ALA A 36 15.00 1.87 6.90
CA ALA A 36 15.04 1.00 5.74
C ALA A 36 15.18 -0.49 6.08
N GLY A 37 15.65 -0.80 7.30
CA GLY A 37 15.67 -2.14 7.89
C GLY A 37 15.96 -3.28 6.91
N ASP A 38 15.14 -4.32 6.99
CA ASP A 38 15.30 -5.64 6.39
C ASP A 38 14.52 -5.84 5.06
N GLN A 39 13.89 -4.81 4.50
CA GLN A 39 13.02 -4.95 3.32
C GLN A 39 13.58 -4.24 2.08
N ARG A 40 14.12 -5.03 1.15
CA ARG A 40 14.74 -4.56 -0.12
C ARG A 40 13.79 -3.93 -1.15
N ARG A 41 12.48 -3.90 -0.93
CA ARG A 41 11.48 -3.46 -1.94
C ARG A 41 10.27 -2.82 -1.27
N VAL A 42 10.44 -1.58 -0.81
CA VAL A 42 9.39 -0.76 -0.23
C VAL A 42 8.55 -0.12 -1.34
N VAL A 43 7.22 -0.27 -1.26
CA VAL A 43 6.28 0.50 -2.09
C VAL A 43 5.45 1.39 -1.19
N THR A 44 5.27 2.63 -1.61
CA THR A 44 4.52 3.63 -0.86
C THR A 44 3.01 3.43 -1.02
N PRO A 45 2.18 3.97 -0.13
CA PRO A 45 0.73 3.90 -0.26
C PRO A 45 0.21 4.42 -1.61
N TRP A 46 0.72 5.55 -2.09
CA TRP A 46 0.27 6.17 -3.34
C TRP A 46 0.71 5.38 -4.57
N ASP A 47 1.93 4.81 -4.56
CA ASP A 47 2.40 3.98 -5.67
C ASP A 47 1.60 2.67 -5.77
N ALA A 48 1.20 2.09 -4.64
CA ALA A 48 0.36 0.89 -4.63
C ALA A 48 -1.05 1.19 -5.17
N VAL A 49 -1.67 2.30 -4.76
CA VAL A 49 -2.97 2.72 -5.31
C VAL A 49 -2.85 3.01 -6.81
N ALA A 50 -1.81 3.72 -7.26
CA ALA A 50 -1.53 3.94 -8.68
C ALA A 50 -1.25 2.62 -9.45
N GLY A 51 -0.78 1.60 -8.75
CA GLY A 51 -0.63 0.23 -9.25
C GLY A 51 -1.93 -0.57 -9.32
N GLY A 52 -3.03 -0.04 -8.80
CA GLY A 52 -4.36 -0.66 -8.85
C GLY A 52 -4.75 -1.42 -7.58
N SER A 53 -4.02 -1.27 -6.47
CA SER A 53 -4.39 -1.88 -5.18
C SER A 53 -5.72 -1.32 -4.63
N ASN A 54 -6.58 -2.19 -4.11
CA ASN A 54 -7.81 -1.77 -3.41
C ASN A 54 -7.58 -1.59 -1.91
N TYR A 55 -6.78 -2.48 -1.31
CA TYR A 55 -6.48 -2.47 0.11
C TYR A 55 -4.98 -2.46 0.34
N LEU A 56 -4.54 -1.64 1.28
CA LEU A 56 -3.15 -1.49 1.67
C LEU A 56 -2.96 -2.08 3.07
N VAL A 57 -2.03 -3.01 3.22
CA VAL A 57 -1.66 -3.53 4.55
C VAL A 57 -0.38 -2.82 4.99
N VAL A 58 -0.57 -1.80 5.81
CA VAL A 58 0.49 -0.98 6.42
C VAL A 58 0.68 -1.43 7.87
N GLY A 59 1.90 -1.80 8.22
CA GLY A 59 2.24 -2.33 9.55
C GLY A 59 3.12 -1.37 10.34
N ARG A 60 4.42 -1.68 10.39
CA ARG A 60 5.44 -0.97 11.19
C ARG A 60 5.40 0.56 11.03
N SER A 61 5.14 1.07 9.83
CA SER A 61 5.03 2.51 9.56
C SER A 61 4.00 3.22 10.44
N ILE A 62 2.92 2.52 10.79
CA ILE A 62 1.87 3.05 11.67
C ILE A 62 2.14 2.60 13.11
N THR A 63 2.36 1.30 13.33
CA THR A 63 2.37 0.73 14.69
C THR A 63 3.62 1.09 15.50
N ALA A 64 4.73 1.44 14.85
CA ALA A 64 5.97 1.84 15.52
C ALA A 64 6.18 3.36 15.54
N ALA A 65 5.25 4.13 14.97
CA ALA A 65 5.31 5.59 14.99
C ALA A 65 5.05 6.13 16.40
N ILE A 66 5.69 7.26 16.72
CA ILE A 66 5.44 7.99 17.98
C ILE A 66 3.96 8.40 18.06
N ASN A 67 3.40 8.87 16.95
CA ASN A 67 1.99 9.25 16.83
C ASN A 67 1.35 8.50 15.65
N PRO A 68 0.77 7.29 15.88
CA PRO A 68 0.17 6.49 14.80
C PRO A 68 -0.97 7.20 14.06
N THR A 69 -1.75 8.03 14.75
CA THR A 69 -2.84 8.80 14.15
C THR A 69 -2.32 9.82 13.14
N ASP A 70 -1.27 10.58 13.48
CA ASP A 70 -0.67 11.57 12.57
C ASP A 70 -0.18 10.91 11.26
N VAL A 71 0.36 9.69 11.39
CA VAL A 71 0.79 8.89 10.23
C VAL A 71 -0.39 8.51 9.34
N ILE A 72 -1.48 8.02 9.94
CA ILE A 72 -2.71 7.66 9.22
C ILE A 72 -3.27 8.90 8.51
N ASP A 73 -3.36 10.03 9.22
CA ASP A 73 -3.89 11.28 8.67
C ASP A 73 -3.03 11.79 7.50
N SER A 74 -1.71 11.67 7.59
CA SER A 74 -0.78 11.98 6.50
C SER A 74 -1.02 11.10 5.26
N ILE A 75 -1.20 9.79 5.46
CA ILE A 75 -1.51 8.84 4.37
C ILE A 75 -2.85 9.20 3.71
N ILE A 76 -3.91 9.38 4.50
CA ILE A 76 -5.26 9.67 4.01
C ILE A 76 -5.29 11.02 3.29
N SER A 77 -4.68 12.05 3.86
CA SER A 77 -4.59 13.39 3.27
C SER A 77 -3.92 13.33 1.89
N ARG A 78 -2.86 12.53 1.73
CA ARG A 78 -2.19 12.38 0.45
C ARG A 78 -3.00 11.56 -0.57
N LEU A 79 -3.67 10.50 -0.15
CA LEU A 79 -4.48 9.66 -1.05
C LEU A 79 -5.78 10.33 -1.51
N THR A 80 -6.35 11.23 -0.71
CA THR A 80 -7.61 11.93 -1.03
C THR A 80 -7.41 13.22 -1.81
N ARG A 81 -6.19 13.77 -1.84
CA ARG A 81 -5.83 14.95 -2.63
C ARG A 81 -5.37 14.63 -4.06
N ALA A 82 -5.26 13.35 -4.42
CA ALA A 82 -4.77 12.86 -5.71
C ALA A 82 -5.90 12.55 -6.69
#